data_AF-A0A060Y8A8-F1
#
_entry.id   AF-A0A060Y8A8-F1
#
_cell.length_a   1.000
_cell.length_b   1.000
_cell.length_c   1.000
_cell.angle_alpha   90.00
_cell.angle_beta   90.00
_cell.angle_gamma   90.00
#
_symmetry.space_group_name_H-M   'P 1'
#
loop_
_entity.id
_entity.type
_entity.pdbx_description
1 polymer ?
#
loop_
_entity_poly.entity_id
_entity_poly.type
_entity_poly.pdbx_seq_one_letter_code
_entity_poly.pdbx_strand_id
1 'polypeptide(L)'
;MNSDERDCECALPQAETSPAGGYDRIQEESDIENTEASRMKRAAAKHLIERYYHQLTEGCGNDSCSNAWCSSSRGSHRLDNNAAAVKALELYKNNAKLCDPHPSKKGTTMNHCVRDDFKDVNYLTEDKVYEILHICGEKEDYSPLIRVIGRVFSSAEGLVQSFRRSKPPTKEELKSLQSKDEDKDEDEEEAAACSAAAMEEDSPGSSSRLDGAASGDNDVGKLGPDEVSVDIDAVRRVYQRLLSNGNIETAFLNALVYLSPNVECDLTYHNVYSRDPNYLNLFVVVMENSNLHSPDYLEIALPQFCRAMSKLPLPALAKLARLWSHYSAEQIHRIMETFQQLITYKVVSNEFNSRNLVNDDDAVVAATKCLKIVYYANVMGGEVDTEHNEEEDEEPIPESSELTLQELLGEERRNKKGPRVDPMETELTIRTSDSRRPLIPFEEFVNEPLNEVLEMDKDYTFFKVETENKFSFMTCPFILNAVTKNLGLYYDNRIRMYSERRITVLYSLVQGQQLNPYLRLKVRRDHIIDDALVRLEMIAMENPADLKKQLYVEFEGEQGVDEGGVSKEFFQLVVEEIFNPDIGEKPSRQSVDTLQIKCCENMLNKSDCFFPTCTW
;
A
#
# COMPACT_ATOMS: atom_id res chain seq x y z
N MET A 1 6.00 34.17 -61.19
CA MET A 1 5.62 34.35 -59.77
C MET A 1 5.80 32.98 -59.14
N ASN A 2 7.04 32.72 -58.73
CA ASN A 2 7.57 31.39 -58.42
C ASN A 2 8.19 31.42 -57.02
N SER A 3 7.89 30.35 -56.28
CA SER A 3 8.79 29.55 -55.43
C SER A 3 9.65 30.24 -54.36
N ASP A 4 9.62 29.74 -53.11
CA ASP A 4 10.62 28.77 -52.65
C ASP A 4 10.52 28.48 -51.14
N GLU A 5 10.81 27.21 -50.85
CA GLU A 5 10.99 26.53 -49.58
C GLU A 5 11.98 27.25 -48.66
N ARG A 6 11.83 27.09 -47.33
CA ARG A 6 12.94 27.18 -46.38
C ARG A 6 12.72 26.27 -45.17
N ASP A 7 13.71 25.40 -45.01
CA ASP A 7 13.89 24.38 -43.98
C ASP A 7 13.97 24.95 -42.55
N CYS A 8 13.40 24.20 -41.59
CA CYS A 8 13.64 24.38 -40.17
C CYS A 8 14.63 23.31 -39.67
N GLU A 9 15.90 23.69 -39.60
CA GLU A 9 16.98 22.93 -38.95
C GLU A 9 16.85 23.01 -37.42
N CYS A 10 16.75 21.86 -36.75
CA CYS A 10 16.83 21.74 -35.29
C CYS A 10 18.30 21.74 -34.84
N ALA A 11 18.72 22.79 -34.13
CA ALA A 11 20.04 22.90 -33.53
C ALA A 11 20.14 22.10 -32.21
N LEU A 12 21.18 21.27 -32.09
CA LEU A 12 21.62 20.59 -30.86
C LEU A 12 22.28 21.60 -29.88
N PRO A 13 22.13 21.46 -28.55
CA PRO A 13 22.81 22.33 -27.60
C PRO A 13 24.29 21.93 -27.42
N GLN A 14 25.17 22.92 -27.55
CA GLN A 14 26.61 22.79 -27.30
C GLN A 14 26.90 22.77 -25.79
N ALA A 15 27.83 21.91 -25.39
CA ALA A 15 28.36 21.83 -24.03
C ALA A 15 29.32 22.99 -23.76
N GLU A 16 29.00 23.83 -22.77
CA GLU A 16 29.94 24.81 -22.21
C GLU A 16 30.75 24.18 -21.07
N THR A 17 32.07 24.15 -21.24
CA THR A 17 33.05 23.85 -20.20
C THR A 17 33.32 25.10 -19.36
N SER A 18 33.14 25.01 -18.03
CA SER A 18 33.64 25.98 -17.05
C SER A 18 34.54 25.30 -16.00
N PRO A 19 35.51 26.03 -15.40
CA PRO A 19 36.68 25.42 -14.78
C PRO A 19 36.49 25.07 -13.30
N ALA A 20 37.39 24.19 -12.83
CA ALA A 20 37.50 23.59 -11.51
C ALA A 20 37.36 24.57 -10.32
N GLY A 21 36.40 24.27 -9.44
CA GLY A 21 36.30 24.78 -8.06
C GLY A 21 36.56 23.63 -7.08
N GLY A 22 37.82 23.47 -6.67
CA GLY A 22 38.23 22.48 -5.68
C GLY A 22 38.92 23.17 -4.52
N TYR A 23 38.19 23.95 -3.71
CA TYR A 23 38.71 24.55 -2.47
C TYR A 23 37.66 24.81 -1.38
N ASP A 24 36.41 24.32 -1.50
CA ASP A 24 35.36 24.58 -0.49
C ASP A 24 35.00 23.40 0.43
N ARG A 25 35.50 22.18 0.15
CA ARG A 25 35.05 20.98 0.88
C ARG A 25 35.76 20.69 2.21
N ILE A 26 36.76 21.49 2.59
CA ILE A 26 37.53 21.32 3.83
C ILE A 26 37.14 22.38 4.89
N GLN A 27 36.49 23.48 4.48
CA GLN A 27 36.04 24.52 5.40
C GLN A 27 34.72 24.12 6.10
N GLU A 28 33.78 23.48 5.39
CA GLU A 28 32.45 23.11 5.92
C GLU A 28 32.51 22.01 7.01
N GLU A 29 33.42 21.04 6.92
CA GLU A 29 33.57 20.00 7.97
C GLU A 29 34.08 20.59 9.30
N SER A 30 34.92 21.63 9.24
CA SER A 30 35.49 22.27 10.44
C SER A 30 34.48 23.17 11.20
N ASP A 31 33.50 23.74 10.49
CA ASP A 31 32.45 24.57 11.07
C ASP A 31 31.30 23.72 11.66
N ILE A 32 31.04 22.53 11.09
CA ILE A 32 30.04 21.58 11.61
C ILE A 32 30.51 20.97 12.94
N GLU A 33 31.76 20.51 13.03
CA GLU A 33 32.34 20.00 14.30
C GLU A 33 32.37 21.06 15.41
N ASN A 34 32.67 22.32 15.06
CA ASN A 34 32.70 23.42 16.03
C ASN A 34 31.28 23.78 16.54
N THR A 35 30.27 23.65 15.67
CA THR A 35 28.87 23.89 16.02
C THR A 35 28.30 22.78 16.90
N GLU A 36 28.66 21.53 16.63
CA GLU A 36 28.23 20.36 17.41
C GLU A 36 28.89 20.32 18.80
N ALA A 37 30.19 20.60 18.88
CA ALA A 37 30.90 20.75 20.15
C ALA A 37 30.33 21.92 20.99
N SER A 38 29.91 23.01 20.36
CA SER A 38 29.26 24.15 21.02
C SER A 38 27.85 23.81 21.52
N ARG A 39 27.07 23.02 20.76
CA ARG A 39 25.77 22.48 21.18
C ARG A 39 25.90 21.51 22.36
N MET A 40 26.87 20.59 22.33
CA MET A 40 27.14 19.66 23.43
C MET A 40 27.55 20.40 24.70
N LYS A 41 28.40 21.44 24.59
CA LYS A 41 28.78 22.30 25.73
C LYS A 41 27.58 23.07 26.30
N ARG A 42 26.66 23.55 25.46
CA ARG A 42 25.43 24.24 25.89
C ARG A 42 24.45 23.27 26.57
N ALA A 43 24.33 22.04 26.09
CA ALA A 43 23.49 21.01 26.71
C ALA A 43 24.04 20.57 28.08
N ALA A 44 25.36 20.38 28.19
CA ALA A 44 26.02 20.06 29.46
C ALA A 44 25.89 21.21 30.48
N ALA A 45 26.03 22.46 30.03
CA ALA A 45 25.81 23.64 30.87
C ALA A 45 24.37 23.72 31.39
N LYS A 46 23.38 23.49 30.51
CA LYS A 46 21.95 23.48 30.86
C LYS A 46 21.65 22.46 31.96
N HIS A 47 22.12 21.22 31.78
CA HIS A 47 21.89 20.15 32.75
C HIS A 47 22.58 20.44 34.10
N LEU A 48 23.75 21.09 34.10
CA LEU A 48 24.42 21.46 35.36
C LEU A 48 23.68 22.60 36.09
N ILE A 49 23.15 23.58 35.36
CA ILE A 49 22.34 24.67 35.92
C ILE A 49 21.02 24.11 36.50
N GLU A 50 20.38 23.17 35.82
CA GLU A 50 19.18 22.48 36.33
C GLU A 50 19.47 21.74 37.65
N ARG A 51 20.63 21.10 37.78
CA ARG A 51 21.04 20.46 39.04
C ARG A 51 21.25 21.46 40.18
N TYR A 52 21.86 22.63 39.91
CA TYR A 52 21.95 23.69 40.93
C TYR A 52 20.56 24.21 41.32
N TYR A 53 19.64 24.32 40.36
CA TYR A 53 18.27 24.75 40.61
C TYR A 53 17.54 23.76 41.52
N HIS A 54 17.56 22.46 41.21
CA HIS A 54 16.99 21.40 42.05
C HIS A 54 17.63 21.36 43.45
N GLN A 55 18.94 21.58 43.57
CA GLN A 55 19.60 21.64 44.87
C GLN A 55 19.10 22.82 45.74
N LEU A 56 18.74 23.94 45.12
CA LEU A 56 18.23 25.14 45.81
C LEU A 56 16.73 25.05 46.13
N THR A 57 15.93 24.34 45.35
CA THR A 57 14.47 24.25 45.50
C THR A 57 14.01 23.00 46.26
N GLU A 58 14.58 21.84 45.95
CA GLU A 58 14.19 20.52 46.49
C GLU A 58 15.24 19.97 47.46
N GLY A 59 16.51 20.32 47.24
CA GLY A 59 17.65 19.83 48.02
C GLY A 59 18.09 18.42 47.59
N CYS A 60 19.15 17.90 48.22
CA CYS A 60 19.74 16.61 47.85
C CYS A 60 19.16 15.40 48.59
N GLY A 61 18.18 15.61 49.47
CA GLY A 61 17.52 14.52 50.23
C GLY A 61 18.35 13.95 51.39
N ASN A 62 19.48 14.57 51.75
CA ASN A 62 20.32 14.17 52.88
C ASN A 62 20.08 15.10 54.09
N ASP A 63 19.55 14.55 55.19
CA ASP A 63 19.21 15.27 56.42
C ASP A 63 20.44 15.87 57.15
N SER A 64 21.65 15.42 56.82
CA SER A 64 22.92 15.95 57.33
C SER A 64 23.77 16.58 56.23
N CYS A 65 23.13 17.22 55.23
CA CYS A 65 23.86 17.94 54.19
C CYS A 65 24.61 19.16 54.78
N SER A 66 25.92 19.21 54.57
CA SER A 66 26.81 20.31 54.99
C SER A 66 26.92 21.44 53.96
N ASN A 67 26.25 21.32 52.81
CA ASN A 67 26.30 22.33 51.76
C ASN A 67 25.34 23.48 52.10
N ALA A 68 25.88 24.69 52.28
CA ALA A 68 25.13 25.89 52.63
C ALA A 68 24.09 26.29 51.56
N TRP A 69 24.29 25.86 50.31
CA TRP A 69 23.41 26.16 49.17
C TRP A 69 22.54 24.97 48.76
N CYS A 70 22.16 24.15 49.74
CA CYS A 70 21.25 23.02 49.57
C CYS A 70 20.03 23.21 50.46
N SER A 71 18.83 23.05 49.90
CA SER A 71 17.58 23.16 50.65
C SER A 71 17.43 22.10 51.75
N SER A 72 18.20 21.00 51.69
CA SER A 72 18.24 19.97 52.73
C SER A 72 19.17 20.31 53.91
N SER A 73 19.93 21.40 53.86
CA SER A 73 20.80 21.84 54.96
C SER A 73 20.01 22.65 56.00
N ARG A 74 20.33 22.46 57.29
CA ARG A 74 19.65 23.11 58.43
C ARG A 74 19.82 24.64 58.54
N GLY A 75 20.37 25.28 57.52
CA GLY A 75 20.58 26.74 57.45
C GLY A 75 20.07 27.41 56.19
N SER A 76 19.33 26.69 55.31
CA SER A 76 18.85 27.24 54.04
C SER A 76 17.54 28.02 54.22
N HIS A 77 17.55 29.30 53.82
CA HIS A 77 16.35 30.09 53.60
C HIS A 77 15.66 29.58 52.32
N ARG A 78 14.37 29.23 52.36
CA ARG A 78 13.62 28.88 51.14
C ARG A 78 13.64 30.09 50.19
N LEU A 79 14.24 29.92 49.01
CA LEU A 79 14.23 30.92 47.96
C LEU A 79 12.99 30.75 47.07
N ASP A 80 12.46 31.85 46.56
CA ASP A 80 11.45 31.84 45.50
C ASP A 80 12.03 31.28 44.19
N ASN A 81 11.19 30.69 43.33
CA ASN A 81 11.61 30.01 42.10
C ASN A 81 12.44 30.92 41.18
N ASN A 82 12.07 32.20 41.05
CA ASN A 82 12.81 33.15 40.23
C ASN A 82 14.16 33.51 40.86
N ALA A 83 14.23 33.63 42.18
CA ALA A 83 15.47 33.88 42.91
C ALA A 83 16.40 32.64 42.88
N ALA A 84 15.84 31.44 42.93
CA ALA A 84 16.57 30.18 42.80
C ALA A 84 17.18 30.00 41.41
N ALA A 85 16.47 30.38 40.34
CA ALA A 85 16.98 30.34 38.97
C ALA A 85 18.17 31.31 38.77
N VAL A 86 18.06 32.54 39.27
CA VAL A 86 19.18 33.51 39.23
C VAL A 86 20.38 33.00 40.04
N LYS A 87 20.13 32.44 41.23
CA LYS A 87 21.19 31.90 42.07
C LYS A 87 21.85 30.64 41.48
N ALA A 88 21.10 29.80 40.78
CA ALA A 88 21.64 28.63 40.08
C ALA A 88 22.62 29.04 38.96
N LEU A 89 22.33 30.12 38.23
CA LEU A 89 23.23 30.70 37.23
C LEU A 89 24.52 31.27 37.87
N GLU A 90 24.41 31.93 39.02
CA GLU A 90 25.58 32.41 39.77
C GLU A 90 26.47 31.27 40.29
N LEU A 91 25.87 30.21 40.82
CA LEU A 91 26.59 29.05 41.35
C LEU A 91 27.29 28.26 40.23
N TYR A 92 26.64 28.15 39.06
CA TYR A 92 27.26 27.61 37.85
C TYR A 92 28.46 28.44 37.41
N LYS A 93 28.32 29.78 37.36
CA LYS A 93 29.41 30.69 36.97
C LYS A 93 30.62 30.61 37.92
N ASN A 94 30.38 30.35 39.20
CA ASN A 94 31.41 30.27 40.23
C ASN A 94 31.94 28.84 40.48
N ASN A 95 31.51 27.83 39.71
CA ASN A 95 31.86 26.42 39.90
C ASN A 95 31.73 25.95 41.36
N ALA A 96 30.60 26.29 41.99
CA ALA A 96 30.34 25.92 43.38
C ALA A 96 30.26 24.38 43.56
N LYS A 97 30.39 23.89 44.79
CA LYS A 97 30.27 22.44 45.04
C LYS A 97 28.81 21.99 44.91
N LEU A 98 28.55 21.06 44.01
CA LEU A 98 27.28 20.36 43.86
C LEU A 98 27.21 19.18 44.85
N CYS A 99 26.03 18.88 45.39
CA CYS A 99 25.83 17.68 46.20
C CYS A 99 25.79 16.42 45.32
N ASP A 100 26.41 15.33 45.78
CA ASP A 100 26.34 14.04 45.07
C ASP A 100 24.92 13.45 45.13
N PRO A 101 24.41 12.84 44.04
CA PRO A 101 23.08 12.23 44.04
C PRO A 101 23.07 11.00 44.96
N HIS A 102 22.36 11.07 46.09
CA HIS A 102 22.00 9.89 46.86
C HIS A 102 20.65 9.36 46.34
N PRO A 103 20.49 8.05 46.02
CA PRO A 103 19.19 7.50 45.65
C PRO A 103 18.18 7.75 46.77
N SER A 104 17.28 8.71 46.54
CA SER A 104 16.26 9.07 47.52
C SER A 104 15.18 8.00 47.58
N LYS A 105 14.91 7.56 48.81
CA LYS A 105 13.80 6.71 49.20
C LYS A 105 12.48 7.34 48.74
N LYS A 106 11.60 6.49 48.18
CA LYS A 106 10.16 6.75 48.00
C LYS A 106 9.58 7.34 49.28
N GLY A 107 9.17 8.60 49.22
CA GLY A 107 8.47 9.30 50.29
C GLY A 107 6.97 9.13 50.13
N THR A 108 6.40 8.24 50.93
CA THR A 108 4.96 8.16 51.20
C THR A 108 4.52 9.43 51.94
N THR A 109 3.69 10.25 51.30
CA THR A 109 2.76 11.14 52.00
C THR A 109 1.37 10.95 51.41
N MET A 110 0.56 10.19 52.14
CA MET A 110 -0.89 10.16 51.99
C MET A 110 -1.44 11.58 52.23
N ASN A 111 -1.97 12.18 51.17
CA ASN A 111 -3.14 13.05 51.23
C ASN A 111 -3.89 12.89 49.90
N HIS A 112 -5.14 12.44 50.01
CA HIS A 112 -6.06 12.13 48.93
C HIS A 112 -6.16 13.25 47.88
N CYS A 113 -5.64 12.98 46.68
CA CYS A 113 -6.30 13.25 45.40
C CYS A 113 -5.56 12.41 44.34
N VAL A 114 -6.10 11.24 44.01
CA VAL A 114 -5.51 10.38 42.97
C VAL A 114 -5.72 11.09 41.63
N ARG A 115 -4.68 11.74 41.12
CA ARG A 115 -4.60 12.07 39.69
C ARG A 115 -4.30 10.76 38.96
N ASP A 116 -5.35 10.10 38.48
CA ASP A 116 -5.29 8.96 37.56
C ASP A 116 -4.72 9.43 36.21
N ASP A 117 -3.43 9.75 36.16
CA ASP A 117 -2.79 10.26 34.93
C ASP A 117 -2.36 9.11 33.98
N PHE A 118 -2.61 7.83 34.35
CA PHE A 118 -2.28 6.62 33.57
C PHE A 118 -0.90 6.66 32.88
N LYS A 119 0.10 7.25 33.54
CA LYS A 119 1.40 7.57 32.92
C LYS A 119 2.23 6.34 32.55
N ASP A 120 1.89 5.18 33.08
CA ASP A 120 2.62 3.94 32.83
C ASP A 120 2.00 3.08 31.70
N VAL A 121 0.89 3.54 31.10
CA VAL A 121 0.23 2.83 29.99
C VAL A 121 0.93 3.16 28.67
N ASN A 122 1.69 2.19 28.17
CA ASN A 122 2.44 2.30 26.91
C ASN A 122 1.82 1.48 25.75
N TYR A 123 0.84 0.62 26.04
CA TYR A 123 0.07 -0.15 25.06
C TYR A 123 -1.37 -0.31 25.56
N LEU A 124 -2.30 -0.51 24.62
CA LEU A 124 -3.72 -0.64 24.91
C LEU A 124 -4.20 -2.09 24.80
N THR A 125 -5.10 -2.47 25.68
CA THR A 125 -5.89 -3.71 25.63
C THR A 125 -7.36 -3.33 25.81
N GLU A 126 -8.30 -4.19 25.40
CA GLU A 126 -9.73 -3.93 25.54
C GLU A 126 -10.11 -3.59 27.00
N ASP A 127 -9.66 -4.41 27.95
CA ASP A 127 -9.94 -4.22 29.38
C ASP A 127 -9.43 -2.87 29.91
N LYS A 128 -8.21 -2.47 29.55
CA LYS A 128 -7.63 -1.20 29.99
C LYS A 128 -8.38 -0.01 29.40
N VAL A 129 -8.84 -0.11 28.16
CA VAL A 129 -9.63 0.97 27.55
C VAL A 129 -10.98 1.09 28.24
N TYR A 130 -11.63 -0.02 28.57
CA TYR A 130 -12.90 0.01 29.31
C TYR A 130 -12.74 0.52 30.74
N GLU A 131 -11.65 0.16 31.43
CA GLU A 131 -11.32 0.70 32.75
C GLU A 131 -11.17 2.23 32.70
N ILE A 132 -10.39 2.75 31.75
CA ILE A 132 -10.19 4.20 31.59
C ILE A 132 -11.51 4.88 31.19
N LEU A 133 -12.30 4.29 30.30
CA LEU A 133 -13.60 4.82 29.90
C LEU A 133 -14.59 4.87 31.07
N HIS A 134 -14.60 3.86 31.93
CA HIS A 134 -15.43 3.83 33.14
C HIS A 134 -15.05 4.98 34.08
N ILE A 135 -13.76 5.15 34.36
CA ILE A 135 -13.24 6.22 35.24
C ILE A 135 -13.49 7.60 34.65
N CYS A 136 -13.32 7.77 33.33
CA CYS A 136 -13.63 9.02 32.63
C CYS A 136 -15.13 9.32 32.62
N GLY A 137 -15.98 8.29 32.48
CA GLY A 137 -17.43 8.41 32.54
C GLY A 137 -17.94 8.85 33.91
N GLU A 138 -17.35 8.32 35.00
CA GLU A 138 -17.68 8.75 36.37
C GLU A 138 -17.29 10.20 36.67
N LYS A 139 -16.22 10.69 36.04
CA LYS A 139 -15.67 12.04 36.27
C LYS A 139 -16.12 13.09 35.25
N GLU A 140 -16.82 12.67 34.19
CA GLU A 140 -17.14 13.46 32.98
C GLU A 140 -15.91 14.16 32.33
N ASP A 141 -14.69 13.70 32.63
CA ASP A 141 -13.44 14.23 32.10
C ASP A 141 -12.71 13.16 31.29
N TYR A 142 -12.72 13.34 29.96
CA TYR A 142 -12.04 12.45 29.00
C TYR A 142 -10.58 12.84 28.75
N SER A 143 -10.05 13.88 29.42
CA SER A 143 -8.66 14.32 29.26
C SER A 143 -7.62 13.22 29.52
N PRO A 144 -7.77 12.33 30.54
CA PRO A 144 -6.82 11.23 30.76
C PRO A 144 -6.80 10.26 29.58
N LEU A 145 -7.97 9.89 29.06
CA LEU A 145 -8.10 9.00 27.90
C LEU A 145 -7.47 9.61 26.64
N ILE A 146 -7.72 10.89 26.37
CA ILE A 146 -7.13 11.63 25.24
C ILE A 146 -5.60 11.62 25.31
N ARG A 147 -5.01 11.78 26.51
CA ARG A 147 -3.56 11.74 26.70
C ARG A 147 -2.97 10.34 26.47
N VAL A 148 -3.66 9.30 26.94
CA VAL A 148 -3.23 7.91 26.75
C VAL A 148 -3.31 7.53 25.28
N ILE A 149 -4.43 7.82 24.61
CA ILE A 149 -4.61 7.59 23.17
C ILE A 149 -3.55 8.36 22.38
N GLY A 150 -3.40 9.67 22.64
CA GLY A 150 -2.39 10.49 21.98
C GLY A 150 -0.98 9.93 22.14
N ARG A 151 -0.63 9.39 23.31
CA ARG A 151 0.69 8.77 23.53
C ARG A 151 0.87 7.45 22.80
N VAL A 152 -0.09 6.53 22.93
CA VAL A 152 0.03 5.18 22.36
C VAL A 152 -0.07 5.24 20.84
N PHE A 153 -1.01 6.00 20.28
CA PHE A 153 -1.20 6.13 18.84
C PHE A 153 -0.12 6.98 18.16
N SER A 154 0.62 7.83 18.89
CA SER A 154 1.78 8.54 18.33
C SER A 154 3.06 7.70 18.32
N SER A 155 3.06 6.51 18.93
CA SER A 155 4.22 5.63 19.04
C SER A 155 4.01 4.33 18.27
N ALA A 156 4.91 4.04 17.33
CA ALA A 156 4.85 2.78 16.57
C ALA A 156 4.96 1.55 17.51
N GLU A 157 5.89 1.58 18.47
CA GLU A 157 6.06 0.49 19.44
C GLU A 157 4.79 0.25 20.29
N GLY A 158 4.11 1.34 20.68
CA GLY A 158 2.87 1.26 21.44
C GLY A 158 1.76 0.55 20.67
N LEU A 159 1.58 0.89 19.39
CA LEU A 159 0.57 0.24 18.53
C LEU A 159 0.93 -1.22 18.20
N VAL A 160 2.20 -1.53 17.96
CA VAL A 160 2.65 -2.90 17.67
C VAL A 160 2.39 -3.88 18.83
N GLN A 161 2.42 -3.37 20.06
CA GLN A 161 2.14 -4.15 21.28
C GLN A 161 0.66 -4.11 21.70
N SER A 162 -0.14 -3.23 21.11
CA SER A 162 -1.55 -3.06 21.48
C SER A 162 -2.44 -4.16 20.91
N PHE A 163 -3.51 -4.49 21.64
CA PHE A 163 -4.56 -5.44 21.25
C PHE A 163 -4.07 -6.83 20.82
N ARG A 164 -2.94 -7.30 21.36
CA ARG A 164 -2.45 -8.65 21.07
C ARG A 164 -3.40 -9.70 21.65
N ARG A 165 -3.70 -10.75 20.87
CA ARG A 165 -4.46 -11.93 21.31
C ARG A 165 -3.77 -12.51 22.55
N SER A 166 -4.54 -12.72 23.62
CA SER A 166 -4.03 -13.43 24.80
C SER A 166 -3.67 -14.87 24.41
N LYS A 167 -2.48 -15.33 24.80
CA LYS A 167 -2.12 -16.76 24.70
C LYS A 167 -3.26 -17.58 25.34
N PRO A 168 -3.73 -18.69 24.74
CA PRO A 168 -4.61 -19.59 25.46
C PRO A 168 -3.89 -20.05 26.73
N PRO A 169 -4.56 -20.08 27.90
CA PRO A 169 -3.92 -20.47 29.15
C PRO A 169 -3.36 -21.89 28.98
N THR A 170 -2.09 -22.04 29.32
CA THR A 170 -1.42 -23.34 29.27
C THR A 170 -2.14 -24.31 30.21
N LYS A 171 -2.23 -25.60 29.84
CA LYS A 171 -2.90 -26.67 30.62
C LYS A 171 -2.41 -26.77 32.09
N GLU A 172 -1.26 -26.18 32.41
CA GLU A 172 -0.71 -26.06 33.77
C GLU A 172 -1.36 -24.93 34.61
N GLU A 173 -1.81 -23.83 34.00
CA GLU A 173 -2.53 -22.73 34.68
C GLU A 173 -4.00 -23.09 34.94
N LEU A 174 -4.60 -23.91 34.07
CA LEU A 174 -5.92 -24.51 34.32
C LEU A 174 -5.89 -25.51 35.48
N LYS A 175 -4.76 -26.20 35.69
CA LYS A 175 -4.58 -27.11 36.84
C LYS A 175 -4.30 -26.36 38.16
N SER A 176 -3.63 -25.22 38.12
CA SER A 176 -3.41 -24.40 39.33
C SER A 176 -4.66 -23.65 39.80
N LEU A 177 -5.62 -23.43 38.89
CA LEU A 177 -6.96 -22.91 39.23
C LEU A 177 -7.92 -23.99 39.72
N GLN A 178 -7.73 -25.26 39.33
CA GLN A 178 -8.53 -26.38 39.83
C GLN A 178 -8.02 -26.97 41.16
N SER A 179 -6.79 -26.66 41.57
CA SER A 179 -6.21 -27.20 42.81
C SER A 179 -6.50 -26.38 44.08
N LYS A 180 -7.53 -25.52 44.07
CA LYS A 180 -7.84 -24.64 45.22
C LYS A 180 -9.25 -24.74 45.79
N ASP A 181 -10.12 -25.59 45.24
CA ASP A 181 -11.48 -25.80 45.76
C ASP A 181 -11.82 -27.29 45.86
N GLU A 182 -10.98 -28.06 46.55
CA GLU A 182 -11.37 -29.40 47.02
C GLU A 182 -11.06 -29.53 48.52
N ASP A 183 -12.05 -29.17 49.34
CA ASP A 183 -12.20 -29.71 50.69
C ASP A 183 -13.71 -29.80 51.00
N LYS A 184 -14.22 -31.05 50.98
CA LYS A 184 -15.37 -31.57 51.76
C LYS A 184 -16.78 -31.05 51.41
N ASP A 185 -17.83 -31.86 51.26
CA ASP A 185 -18.19 -33.14 51.87
C ASP A 185 -18.97 -34.05 50.89
N GLU A 186 -18.84 -35.36 51.12
CA GLU A 186 -19.67 -36.44 50.55
C GLU A 186 -21.08 -36.42 51.17
N ASP A 187 -22.14 -36.64 50.37
CA ASP A 187 -23.12 -37.73 50.54
C ASP A 187 -24.42 -37.51 49.73
N GLU A 188 -25.03 -38.65 49.37
CA GLU A 188 -26.42 -38.87 48.90
C GLU A 188 -26.72 -38.88 47.37
N GLU A 189 -26.52 -40.08 46.82
CA GLU A 189 -27.47 -40.97 46.11
C GLU A 189 -28.77 -40.45 45.45
N GLU A 190 -29.11 -41.16 44.36
CA GLU A 190 -30.41 -41.38 43.70
C GLU A 190 -30.86 -40.49 42.51
N ALA A 191 -30.67 -41.08 41.33
CA ALA A 191 -31.70 -41.46 40.36
C ALA A 191 -32.73 -40.42 39.87
N ALA A 192 -32.67 -40.13 38.56
CA ALA A 192 -33.83 -40.28 37.67
C ALA A 192 -33.41 -40.18 36.19
N ALA A 193 -33.68 -41.26 35.46
CA ALA A 193 -33.70 -41.33 34.01
C ALA A 193 -35.02 -40.77 33.43
N CYS A 194 -34.98 -40.23 32.21
CA CYS A 194 -36.03 -40.29 31.18
C CYS A 194 -35.41 -39.87 29.84
N SER A 195 -35.07 -40.85 28.97
CA SER A 195 -35.80 -41.25 27.74
C SER A 195 -35.42 -40.40 26.52
N ALA A 196 -34.57 -40.86 25.58
CA ALA A 196 -34.88 -41.76 24.43
C ALA A 196 -36.09 -41.28 23.59
N ALA A 197 -36.16 -41.30 22.25
CA ALA A 197 -35.28 -41.59 21.10
C ALA A 197 -36.21 -41.46 19.85
N ALA A 198 -35.71 -40.98 18.69
CA ALA A 198 -36.18 -41.24 17.29
C ALA A 198 -35.85 -40.03 16.38
N MET A 199 -35.37 -40.12 15.13
CA MET A 199 -34.95 -41.18 14.22
C MET A 199 -34.08 -40.51 13.12
N GLU A 200 -33.22 -41.32 12.52
CA GLU A 200 -32.25 -41.09 11.43
C GLU A 200 -32.86 -40.53 10.12
N GLU A 201 -32.08 -39.80 9.31
CA GLU A 201 -31.44 -40.32 8.06
C GLU A 201 -30.48 -39.31 7.38
N ASP A 202 -29.46 -39.90 6.73
CA ASP A 202 -28.60 -39.43 5.62
C ASP A 202 -27.31 -38.58 5.82
N SER A 203 -26.24 -39.26 6.29
CA SER A 203 -24.94 -39.59 5.61
C SER A 203 -24.37 -38.75 4.42
N PRO A 204 -23.07 -38.89 4.03
CA PRO A 204 -21.85 -39.22 4.80
C PRO A 204 -20.58 -38.40 4.38
N GLY A 205 -19.49 -38.56 5.16
CA GLY A 205 -18.15 -38.69 4.57
C GLY A 205 -17.06 -37.69 4.99
N SER A 206 -16.45 -37.88 6.17
CA SER A 206 -15.07 -37.45 6.38
C SER A 206 -14.27 -38.56 7.06
N SER A 207 -13.30 -39.10 6.33
CA SER A 207 -12.40 -40.19 6.75
C SER A 207 -10.96 -39.69 6.67
N SER A 208 -10.44 -39.36 7.85
CA SER A 208 -9.12 -39.74 8.40
C SER A 208 -7.91 -39.90 7.48
N ARG A 209 -6.78 -39.29 7.89
CA ARG A 209 -5.49 -40.00 8.06
C ARG A 209 -4.70 -39.49 9.28
N LEU A 210 -4.40 -40.42 10.18
CA LEU A 210 -3.30 -40.47 11.17
C LEU A 210 -1.96 -40.66 10.38
N ASP A 211 -0.72 -40.46 10.82
CA ASP A 211 -0.04 -40.45 12.13
C ASP A 211 1.40 -39.90 11.88
N GLY A 212 2.12 -39.41 12.91
CA GLY A 212 3.57 -39.17 12.80
C GLY A 212 4.19 -38.38 13.95
N ALA A 213 4.77 -39.09 14.92
CA ALA A 213 5.27 -38.58 16.18
C ALA A 213 6.67 -37.92 16.13
N ALA A 214 6.84 -36.93 17.00
CA ALA A 214 8.01 -36.53 17.79
C ALA A 214 9.36 -36.22 17.09
N SER A 215 9.78 -34.96 17.17
CA SER A 215 11.12 -34.55 17.62
C SER A 215 11.07 -33.08 18.04
N GLY A 216 11.45 -32.81 19.28
CA GLY A 216 11.45 -31.46 19.84
C GLY A 216 12.57 -30.61 19.27
N ASP A 217 12.23 -29.39 18.89
CA ASP A 217 13.17 -28.27 18.90
C ASP A 217 12.41 -26.95 19.07
N ASN A 218 13.07 -25.97 19.68
CA ASN A 218 12.52 -24.71 20.18
C ASN A 218 11.91 -23.82 19.08
N ASP A 219 10.60 -23.88 18.86
CA ASP A 219 9.93 -23.00 17.89
C ASP A 219 9.28 -21.80 18.57
N VAL A 220 9.86 -20.63 18.34
CA VAL A 220 9.23 -19.32 18.59
C VAL A 220 7.97 -19.27 17.73
N GLY A 221 6.81 -19.13 18.39
CA GLY A 221 5.48 -19.20 17.77
C GLY A 221 5.38 -18.51 16.41
N LYS A 222 5.46 -19.32 15.36
CA LYS A 222 5.22 -18.90 13.98
C LYS A 222 3.70 -18.84 13.81
N LEU A 223 3.15 -17.63 13.90
CA LEU A 223 1.78 -17.35 13.45
C LEU A 223 1.64 -17.86 12.01
N GLY A 224 0.46 -18.37 11.64
CA GLY A 224 0.19 -18.78 10.26
C GLY A 224 0.51 -17.66 9.26
N PRO A 225 0.71 -17.98 7.97
CA PRO A 225 1.04 -16.98 6.94
C PRO A 225 0.02 -15.83 6.87
N ASP A 226 -1.23 -16.10 7.27
CA ASP A 226 -2.37 -15.18 7.20
C ASP A 226 -2.79 -14.63 8.57
N GLU A 227 -2.18 -15.09 9.66
CA GLU A 227 -2.56 -14.67 11.01
C GLU A 227 -1.71 -13.49 11.51
N VAL A 228 -2.41 -12.52 12.09
CA VAL A 228 -1.83 -11.37 12.78
C VAL A 228 -2.04 -11.54 14.29
N SER A 229 -1.09 -11.07 15.09
CA SER A 229 -1.16 -11.19 16.55
C SER A 229 -2.27 -10.35 17.19
N VAL A 230 -2.95 -9.48 16.43
CA VAL A 230 -3.99 -8.57 16.91
C VAL A 230 -5.35 -9.26 16.98
N ASP A 231 -6.09 -8.98 18.04
CA ASP A 231 -7.52 -9.25 18.15
C ASP A 231 -8.30 -8.12 17.47
N ILE A 232 -8.65 -8.33 16.20
CA ILE A 232 -9.32 -7.36 15.33
C ILE A 232 -10.73 -7.05 15.86
N ASP A 233 -11.42 -8.04 16.41
CA ASP A 233 -12.78 -7.85 16.93
C ASP A 233 -12.77 -7.04 18.23
N ALA A 234 -11.76 -7.22 19.09
CA ALA A 234 -11.54 -6.35 20.24
C ALA A 234 -11.27 -4.89 19.82
N VAL A 235 -10.43 -4.69 18.80
CA VAL A 235 -10.16 -3.34 18.25
C VAL A 235 -11.45 -2.68 17.76
N ARG A 236 -12.29 -3.40 17.02
CA ARG A 236 -13.57 -2.90 16.51
C ARG A 236 -14.53 -2.48 17.62
N ARG A 237 -14.71 -3.32 18.66
CA ARG A 237 -15.54 -3.01 19.82
C ARG A 237 -15.05 -1.75 20.55
N VAL A 238 -13.73 -1.62 20.68
CA VAL A 238 -13.10 -0.44 21.29
C VAL A 238 -13.35 0.83 20.46
N TYR A 239 -13.12 0.80 19.14
CA TYR A 239 -13.41 1.96 18.29
C TYR A 239 -14.89 2.34 18.31
N GLN A 240 -15.81 1.37 18.26
CA GLN A 240 -17.25 1.65 18.34
C GLN A 240 -17.60 2.46 19.60
N ARG A 241 -16.95 2.16 20.72
CA ARG A 241 -17.17 2.88 21.99
C ARG A 241 -16.44 4.21 22.07
N LEU A 242 -15.23 4.31 21.53
CA LEU A 242 -14.41 5.53 21.55
C LEU A 242 -14.91 6.60 20.58
N LEU A 243 -15.29 6.22 19.37
CA LEU A 243 -15.74 7.15 18.30
C LEU A 243 -17.14 7.71 18.55
N SER A 244 -17.84 7.21 19.58
CA SER A 244 -19.07 7.85 20.07
C SER A 244 -18.81 9.27 20.65
N ASN A 245 -17.55 9.63 20.95
CA ASN A 245 -17.17 10.90 21.56
C ASN A 245 -16.30 11.75 20.61
N GLY A 246 -16.80 12.90 20.15
CA GLY A 246 -16.09 13.77 19.19
C GLY A 246 -14.74 14.34 19.67
N ASN A 247 -14.55 14.52 20.98
CA ASN A 247 -13.26 15.00 21.53
C ASN A 247 -12.12 14.00 21.32
N ILE A 248 -12.42 12.70 21.24
CA ILE A 248 -11.43 11.64 21.07
C ILE A 248 -10.96 11.57 19.62
N GLU A 249 -11.82 11.91 18.66
CA GLU A 249 -11.48 11.94 17.23
C GLU A 249 -10.30 12.87 16.95
N THR A 250 -10.30 14.08 17.52
CA THR A 250 -9.18 15.03 17.36
C THR A 250 -7.87 14.50 17.94
N ALA A 251 -7.94 13.67 19.00
CA ALA A 251 -6.76 13.06 19.59
C ALA A 251 -6.15 12.00 18.67
N PHE A 252 -6.98 11.17 18.03
CA PHE A 252 -6.57 10.21 17.03
C PHE A 252 -5.96 10.88 15.80
N LEU A 253 -6.60 11.92 15.28
CA LEU A 253 -6.10 12.68 14.13
C LEU A 253 -4.70 13.22 14.42
N ASN A 254 -4.53 13.94 15.53
CA ASN A 254 -3.22 14.48 15.91
C ASN A 254 -2.18 13.37 16.08
N ALA A 255 -2.56 12.26 16.72
CA ALA A 255 -1.65 11.13 16.91
C ALA A 255 -1.20 10.50 15.59
N LEU A 256 -2.10 10.34 14.61
CA LEU A 256 -1.75 9.82 13.28
C LEU A 256 -0.83 10.77 12.49
N VAL A 257 -1.03 12.10 12.63
CA VAL A 257 -0.14 13.09 12.02
C VAL A 257 1.28 13.00 12.60
N TYR A 258 1.43 12.71 13.89
CA TYR A 258 2.75 12.47 14.49
C TYR A 258 3.32 11.10 14.14
N LEU A 259 2.48 10.07 14.07
CA LEU A 259 2.90 8.69 13.81
C LEU A 259 3.41 8.49 12.38
N SER A 260 2.64 8.95 11.39
CA SER A 260 2.83 8.56 9.99
C SER A 260 4.21 8.92 9.43
N PRO A 261 4.76 10.12 9.64
CA PRO A 261 6.12 10.44 9.18
C PRO A 261 7.22 9.60 9.86
N ASN A 262 7.04 9.24 11.13
CA ASN A 262 7.99 8.39 11.85
C ASN A 262 7.97 6.96 11.28
N VAL A 263 6.78 6.42 11.03
CA VAL A 263 6.60 5.10 10.42
C VAL A 263 7.18 5.05 9.00
N GLU A 264 7.00 6.12 8.22
CA GLU A 264 7.58 6.23 6.89
C GLU A 264 9.12 6.19 6.95
N CYS A 265 9.73 6.93 7.88
CA CYS A 265 11.18 6.90 8.11
C CYS A 265 11.66 5.52 8.57
N ASP A 266 10.96 4.90 9.50
CA ASP A 266 11.27 3.57 10.03
C ASP A 266 11.29 2.50 8.92
N LEU A 267 10.28 2.53 8.04
CA LEU A 267 10.18 1.60 6.91
C LEU A 267 11.24 1.87 5.85
N THR A 268 11.53 3.14 5.56
CA THR A 268 12.46 3.53 4.50
C THR A 268 13.93 3.31 4.89
N TYR A 269 14.30 3.59 6.15
CA TYR A 269 15.71 3.64 6.57
C TYR A 269 16.10 2.56 7.59
N HIS A 270 15.15 2.01 8.35
CA HIS A 270 15.46 1.13 9.48
C HIS A 270 15.06 -0.34 9.26
N ASN A 271 14.40 -0.67 8.14
CA ASN A 271 13.95 -2.03 7.80
C ASN A 271 13.21 -2.71 8.97
N VAL A 272 12.39 -1.93 9.69
CA VAL A 272 11.74 -2.36 10.94
C VAL A 272 10.85 -3.59 10.76
N TYR A 273 10.18 -3.72 9.61
CA TYR A 273 9.32 -4.87 9.32
C TYR A 273 10.11 -6.19 9.26
N SER A 274 11.33 -6.17 8.72
CA SER A 274 12.19 -7.35 8.67
C SER A 274 12.70 -7.76 10.06
N ARG A 275 12.70 -6.84 11.03
CA ARG A 275 13.10 -7.11 12.42
C ARG A 275 11.94 -7.62 13.26
N ASP A 276 10.77 -7.01 13.10
CA ASP A 276 9.54 -7.42 13.79
C ASP A 276 8.35 -7.48 12.80
N PRO A 277 7.90 -8.68 12.40
CA PRO A 277 6.72 -8.84 11.56
C PRO A 277 5.43 -8.31 12.20
N ASN A 278 5.39 -8.13 13.53
CA ASN A 278 4.25 -7.52 14.22
C ASN A 278 4.15 -6.01 13.93
N TYR A 279 5.11 -5.40 13.25
CA TYR A 279 5.01 -4.02 12.79
C TYR A 279 3.77 -3.77 11.92
N LEU A 280 3.26 -4.83 11.28
CA LEU A 280 2.01 -4.79 10.51
C LEU A 280 0.77 -4.45 11.35
N ASN A 281 0.79 -4.78 12.65
CA ASN A 281 -0.31 -4.55 13.58
C ASN A 281 -0.75 -3.09 13.61
N LEU A 282 0.21 -2.16 13.47
CA LEU A 282 -0.04 -0.73 13.40
C LEU A 282 -1.05 -0.40 12.30
N PHE A 283 -0.80 -0.91 11.09
CA PHE A 283 -1.64 -0.65 9.93
C PHE A 283 -3.03 -1.26 10.09
N VAL A 284 -3.10 -2.48 10.64
CA VAL A 284 -4.38 -3.13 10.95
C VAL A 284 -5.19 -2.30 11.94
N VAL A 285 -4.59 -1.93 13.08
CA VAL A 285 -5.28 -1.16 14.14
C VAL A 285 -5.75 0.21 13.65
N VAL A 286 -4.97 0.92 12.82
CA VAL A 286 -5.40 2.21 12.27
C VAL A 286 -6.53 2.04 11.26
N MET A 287 -6.47 1.04 10.37
CA MET A 287 -7.50 0.81 9.34
C MET A 287 -8.84 0.32 9.90
N GLU A 288 -8.89 -0.20 11.12
CA GLU A 288 -10.15 -0.50 11.81
C GLU A 288 -10.92 0.75 12.27
N ASN A 289 -10.32 1.95 12.22
CA ASN A 289 -11.03 3.20 12.50
C ASN A 289 -12.09 3.48 11.41
N SER A 290 -13.36 3.53 11.79
CA SER A 290 -14.47 3.75 10.86
C SER A 290 -14.62 5.18 10.36
N ASN A 291 -13.97 6.17 11.00
CA ASN A 291 -14.15 7.59 10.70
C ASN A 291 -13.00 8.20 9.86
N LEU A 292 -12.16 7.37 9.24
CA LEU A 292 -11.04 7.86 8.41
C LEU A 292 -11.49 8.66 7.18
N HIS A 293 -12.77 8.58 6.81
CA HIS A 293 -13.40 9.37 5.76
C HIS A 293 -13.68 10.84 6.13
N SER A 294 -13.54 11.22 7.41
CA SER A 294 -13.89 12.59 7.80
C SER A 294 -12.90 13.59 7.17
N PRO A 295 -13.36 14.80 6.79
CA PRO A 295 -12.57 15.73 5.97
C PRO A 295 -11.23 16.10 6.62
N ASP A 296 -11.19 16.21 7.96
CA ASP A 296 -9.98 16.53 8.70
C ASP A 296 -8.89 15.43 8.52
N TYR A 297 -9.30 14.15 8.43
CA TYR A 297 -8.38 13.05 8.17
C TYR A 297 -7.93 13.05 6.71
N LEU A 298 -8.85 13.25 5.76
CA LEU A 298 -8.54 13.28 4.32
C LEU A 298 -7.56 14.41 3.96
N GLU A 299 -7.64 15.54 4.64
CA GLU A 299 -6.77 16.68 4.39
C GLU A 299 -5.35 16.46 4.90
N ILE A 300 -5.21 15.98 6.15
CA ILE A 300 -3.94 16.02 6.89
C ILE A 300 -3.36 14.63 7.17
N ALA A 301 -4.11 13.76 7.86
CA ALA A 301 -3.58 12.52 8.44
C ALA A 301 -3.48 11.36 7.44
N LEU A 302 -4.56 11.08 6.72
CA LEU A 302 -4.67 9.94 5.82
C LEU A 302 -3.67 9.99 4.64
N PRO A 303 -3.36 11.15 4.02
CA PRO A 303 -2.30 11.24 3.00
C PRO A 303 -0.94 10.74 3.50
N GLN A 304 -0.54 11.16 4.71
CA GLN A 304 0.75 10.78 5.30
C GLN A 304 0.76 9.31 5.67
N PHE A 305 -0.37 8.80 6.18
CA PHE A 305 -0.53 7.39 6.51
C PHE A 305 -0.46 6.49 5.28
N CYS A 306 -1.11 6.86 4.18
CA CYS A 306 -1.03 6.14 2.91
C CYS A 306 0.41 6.13 2.38
N ARG A 307 1.13 7.26 2.49
CA ARG A 307 2.53 7.33 2.08
C ARG A 307 3.39 6.35 2.89
N ALA A 308 3.21 6.29 4.20
CA ALA A 308 3.88 5.31 5.06
C ALA A 308 3.52 3.86 4.68
N MET A 309 2.23 3.55 4.48
CA MET A 309 1.78 2.21 4.07
C MET A 309 2.37 1.78 2.72
N SER A 310 2.51 2.71 1.77
CA SER A 310 3.10 2.44 0.45
C SER A 310 4.59 2.08 0.49
N LYS A 311 5.29 2.30 1.62
CA LYS A 311 6.68 1.90 1.85
C LYS A 311 6.84 0.50 2.44
N LEU A 312 5.74 -0.19 2.76
CA LEU A 312 5.80 -1.56 3.23
C LEU A 312 6.40 -2.48 2.15
N PRO A 313 7.23 -3.47 2.54
CA PRO A 313 7.80 -4.42 1.60
C PRO A 313 6.70 -5.33 1.03
N LEU A 314 6.91 -5.85 -0.18
CA LEU A 314 5.92 -6.65 -0.91
C LEU A 314 5.32 -7.81 -0.08
N PRO A 315 6.09 -8.59 0.71
CA PRO A 315 5.51 -9.66 1.54
C PRO A 315 4.58 -9.13 2.65
N ALA A 316 4.79 -7.91 3.13
CA ALA A 316 3.91 -7.27 4.11
C ALA A 316 2.59 -6.84 3.48
N LEU A 317 2.65 -6.25 2.28
CA LEU A 317 1.47 -5.87 1.49
C LEU A 317 0.63 -7.11 1.15
N ALA A 318 1.28 -8.19 0.71
CA ALA A 318 0.61 -9.46 0.44
C ALA A 318 -0.02 -10.06 1.71
N LYS A 319 0.64 -9.97 2.86
CA LYS A 319 0.06 -10.39 4.14
C LYS A 319 -1.17 -9.57 4.54
N LEU A 320 -1.19 -8.25 4.28
CA LEU A 320 -2.39 -7.43 4.46
C LEU A 320 -3.52 -7.84 3.52
N ALA A 321 -3.22 -8.09 2.25
CA ALA A 321 -4.22 -8.54 1.29
C ALA A 321 -4.87 -9.87 1.72
N ARG A 322 -4.06 -10.84 2.18
CA ARG A 322 -4.56 -12.12 2.73
C ARG A 322 -5.32 -11.96 4.03
N LEU A 323 -4.97 -11.00 4.88
CA LEU A 323 -5.76 -10.72 6.08
C LEU A 323 -7.14 -10.17 5.70
N TRP A 324 -7.16 -9.18 4.81
CA TRP A 324 -8.37 -8.50 4.38
C TRP A 324 -9.27 -9.39 3.50
N SER A 325 -8.75 -10.42 2.83
CA SER A 325 -9.59 -11.36 2.08
C SER A 325 -10.56 -12.14 2.98
N HIS A 326 -10.28 -12.24 4.29
CA HIS A 326 -11.16 -12.89 5.27
C HIS A 326 -12.21 -11.93 5.85
N TYR A 327 -12.21 -10.66 5.46
CA TYR A 327 -13.18 -9.69 5.94
C TYR A 327 -14.52 -9.83 5.20
N SER A 328 -15.59 -9.33 5.81
CA SER A 328 -16.89 -9.25 5.13
C SER A 328 -16.88 -8.19 4.01
N ALA A 329 -17.80 -8.33 3.05
CA ALA A 329 -17.94 -7.37 1.94
C ALA A 329 -18.15 -5.93 2.44
N GLU A 330 -18.93 -5.72 3.51
CA GLU A 330 -19.14 -4.39 4.11
C GLU A 330 -17.83 -3.77 4.63
N GLN A 331 -16.95 -4.58 5.22
CA GLN A 331 -15.68 -4.11 5.76
C GLN A 331 -14.69 -3.76 4.66
N ILE A 332 -14.62 -4.57 3.60
CA ILE A 332 -13.78 -4.26 2.43
C ILE A 332 -14.30 -3.02 1.72
N HIS A 333 -15.62 -2.86 1.60
CA HIS A 333 -16.23 -1.67 1.00
C HIS A 333 -15.85 -0.41 1.78
N ARG A 334 -15.94 -0.44 3.12
CA ARG A 334 -15.50 0.69 3.97
C ARG A 334 -14.04 1.07 3.76
N ILE A 335 -13.15 0.06 3.69
CA ILE A 335 -11.71 0.28 3.49
C ILE A 335 -11.45 0.85 2.09
N MET A 336 -12.08 0.28 1.06
CA MET A 336 -12.01 0.75 -0.32
C MET A 336 -12.48 2.22 -0.41
N GLU A 337 -13.64 2.52 0.15
CA GLU A 337 -14.24 3.84 0.16
C GLU A 337 -13.32 4.89 0.81
N THR A 338 -12.63 4.53 1.89
CA THR A 338 -11.66 5.42 2.56
C THR A 338 -10.56 5.90 1.60
N PHE A 339 -10.00 5.00 0.79
CA PHE A 339 -8.97 5.38 -0.19
C PHE A 339 -9.56 6.08 -1.42
N GLN A 340 -10.73 5.63 -1.91
CA GLN A 340 -11.43 6.28 -3.02
C GLN A 340 -11.76 7.73 -2.70
N GLN A 341 -12.30 8.00 -1.51
CA GLN A 341 -12.64 9.35 -1.08
C GLN A 341 -11.40 10.23 -0.93
N LEU A 342 -10.26 9.70 -0.46
CA LEU A 342 -9.01 10.46 -0.44
C LEU A 342 -8.56 10.85 -1.85
N ILE A 343 -8.60 9.91 -2.79
CA ILE A 343 -8.24 10.16 -4.20
C ILE A 343 -9.18 11.23 -4.77
N THR A 344 -10.49 11.05 -4.64
CA THR A 344 -11.49 12.01 -5.10
C THR A 344 -11.32 13.38 -4.45
N TYR A 345 -11.10 13.44 -3.13
CA TYR A 345 -10.90 14.70 -2.42
C TYR A 345 -9.68 15.47 -2.94
N LYS A 346 -8.55 14.79 -3.11
CA LYS A 346 -7.32 15.42 -3.66
C LYS A 346 -7.50 15.81 -5.11
N VAL A 347 -8.15 14.97 -5.92
CA VAL A 347 -8.40 15.25 -7.34
C VAL A 347 -9.30 16.47 -7.52
N VAL A 348 -10.38 16.58 -6.75
CA VAL A 348 -11.34 17.68 -6.85
C VAL A 348 -10.83 18.97 -6.19
N SER A 349 -10.03 18.86 -5.13
CA SER A 349 -9.52 20.03 -4.40
C SER A 349 -8.32 20.69 -5.09
N ASN A 350 -7.60 19.94 -5.93
CA ASN A 350 -6.41 20.43 -6.65
C ASN A 350 -6.72 20.66 -8.14
N GLU A 351 -6.03 21.61 -8.76
CA GLU A 351 -6.13 21.84 -10.21
C GLU A 351 -5.02 21.07 -10.95
N PHE A 352 -5.41 20.08 -11.76
CA PHE A 352 -4.50 19.33 -12.61
C PHE A 352 -4.53 19.86 -14.05
N ASN A 353 -3.36 19.90 -14.67
CA ASN A 353 -3.17 20.36 -16.04
C ASN A 353 -1.92 19.73 -16.65
N SER A 354 -1.64 20.05 -17.92
CA SER A 354 -0.49 19.50 -18.64
C SER A 354 0.89 19.75 -18.00
N ARG A 355 1.03 20.67 -17.04
CA ARG A 355 2.26 20.90 -16.27
C ARG A 355 2.22 20.34 -14.85
N ASN A 356 1.02 20.22 -14.27
CA ASN A 356 0.78 19.66 -12.95
C ASN A 356 -0.04 18.38 -13.10
N LEU A 357 0.65 17.25 -13.24
CA LEU A 357 0.02 15.95 -13.49
C LEU A 357 -0.43 15.32 -12.18
N VAL A 358 -1.55 14.61 -12.22
CA VAL A 358 -2.03 13.82 -11.07
C VAL A 358 -1.06 12.72 -10.65
N ASN A 359 -0.22 12.25 -11.59
CA ASN A 359 0.89 11.32 -11.35
C ASN A 359 1.94 11.84 -10.36
N ASP A 360 2.04 13.16 -10.18
CA ASP A 360 3.03 13.81 -9.34
C ASP A 360 2.51 14.09 -7.93
N ASP A 361 1.20 13.87 -7.68
CA ASP A 361 0.60 14.01 -6.36
C ASP A 361 0.86 12.75 -5.52
N ASP A 362 1.81 12.85 -4.58
CA ASP A 362 2.21 11.75 -3.70
C ASP A 362 1.02 11.16 -2.91
N ALA A 363 0.03 11.96 -2.54
CA ALA A 363 -1.12 11.49 -1.77
C ALA A 363 -2.04 10.62 -2.64
N VAL A 364 -2.34 11.07 -3.86
CA VAL A 364 -3.14 10.29 -4.83
C VAL A 364 -2.43 9.00 -5.20
N VAL A 365 -1.12 9.07 -5.49
CA VAL A 365 -0.31 7.89 -5.83
C VAL A 365 -0.25 6.90 -4.67
N ALA A 366 0.02 7.37 -3.45
CA ALA A 366 0.09 6.51 -2.28
C ALA A 366 -1.27 5.87 -1.96
N ALA A 367 -2.36 6.63 -2.04
CA ALA A 367 -3.71 6.11 -1.86
C ALA A 367 -4.06 5.05 -2.90
N THR A 368 -3.69 5.26 -4.16
CA THR A 368 -3.89 4.29 -5.26
C THR A 368 -3.14 2.99 -5.01
N LYS A 369 -1.88 3.07 -4.51
CA LYS A 369 -1.10 1.90 -4.12
C LYS A 369 -1.72 1.15 -2.93
N CYS A 370 -2.34 1.85 -1.98
CA CYS A 370 -3.04 1.22 -0.87
C CYS A 370 -4.34 0.56 -1.35
N LEU A 371 -5.11 1.23 -2.20
CA LEU A 371 -6.34 0.71 -2.81
C LEU A 371 -6.07 -0.58 -3.61
N LYS A 372 -4.90 -0.67 -4.26
CA LYS A 372 -4.45 -1.90 -4.92
C LYS A 372 -4.44 -3.11 -3.98
N ILE A 373 -3.99 -2.96 -2.73
CA ILE A 373 -4.00 -4.04 -1.73
C ILE A 373 -5.43 -4.54 -1.49
N VAL A 374 -6.37 -3.59 -1.36
CA VAL A 374 -7.80 -3.86 -1.14
C VAL A 374 -8.41 -4.57 -2.35
N TYR A 375 -8.02 -4.17 -3.56
CA TYR A 375 -8.46 -4.81 -4.79
C TYR A 375 -8.07 -6.29 -4.85
N TYR A 376 -6.83 -6.64 -4.51
CA TYR A 376 -6.43 -8.05 -4.47
C TYR A 376 -7.06 -8.82 -3.30
N ALA A 377 -7.29 -8.18 -2.15
CA ALA A 377 -8.07 -8.76 -1.06
C ALA A 377 -9.51 -9.08 -1.50
N ASN A 378 -10.12 -8.19 -2.29
CA ASN A 378 -11.46 -8.35 -2.86
C ASN A 378 -11.56 -9.51 -3.85
N VAL A 379 -10.53 -9.68 -4.70
CA VAL A 379 -10.40 -10.84 -5.59
C VAL A 379 -10.30 -12.12 -4.77
N MET A 380 -9.47 -12.11 -3.72
CA MET A 380 -9.16 -13.28 -2.92
C MET A 380 -10.25 -13.76 -1.98
N GLY A 381 -11.04 -12.84 -1.42
CA GLY A 381 -12.17 -13.26 -0.60
C GLY A 381 -13.31 -13.85 -1.45
N GLY A 382 -13.30 -13.58 -2.75
CA GLY A 382 -14.33 -13.99 -3.69
C GLY A 382 -14.23 -15.46 -4.11
N GLU A 383 -15.01 -15.82 -5.12
CA GLU A 383 -14.91 -17.12 -5.78
C GLU A 383 -13.80 -17.05 -6.85
N VAL A 384 -12.68 -17.73 -6.60
CA VAL A 384 -11.55 -17.83 -7.53
C VAL A 384 -11.51 -19.23 -8.13
N ASP A 385 -11.28 -19.30 -9.44
CA ASP A 385 -11.12 -20.51 -10.21
C ASP A 385 -9.65 -20.95 -10.22
N THR A 386 -9.29 -21.88 -9.35
CA THR A 386 -7.92 -22.42 -9.31
C THR A 386 -7.71 -23.62 -10.23
N GLU A 387 -8.73 -24.07 -10.96
CA GLU A 387 -8.72 -25.36 -11.68
C GLU A 387 -8.12 -25.27 -13.11
N HIS A 388 -7.74 -24.09 -13.60
CA HIS A 388 -7.37 -23.88 -15.02
C HIS A 388 -5.88 -23.65 -15.33
N ASN A 389 -4.95 -23.72 -14.36
CA ASN A 389 -3.57 -23.25 -14.57
C ASN A 389 -2.49 -24.34 -14.75
N GLU A 390 -2.79 -25.49 -15.36
CA GLU A 390 -1.73 -26.47 -15.71
C GLU A 390 -1.43 -26.59 -17.22
N GLU A 391 -2.18 -25.94 -18.13
CA GLU A 391 -2.04 -26.22 -19.58
C GLU A 391 -1.62 -25.02 -20.48
N GLU A 392 -1.45 -23.80 -19.96
CA GLU A 392 -1.05 -22.62 -20.77
C GLU A 392 0.31 -22.02 -20.38
N ASP A 393 1.24 -22.80 -19.81
CA ASP A 393 2.65 -22.42 -19.87
C ASP A 393 3.14 -22.71 -21.30
N GLU A 394 2.84 -21.80 -22.24
CA GLU A 394 3.56 -21.75 -23.53
C GLU A 394 5.06 -21.73 -23.19
N GLU A 395 5.76 -22.82 -23.49
CA GLU A 395 7.22 -22.87 -23.40
C GLU A 395 7.78 -21.64 -24.13
N PRO A 396 8.68 -20.86 -23.50
CA PRO A 396 9.28 -19.72 -24.17
C PRO A 396 9.96 -20.22 -25.45
N ILE A 397 9.46 -19.75 -26.60
CA ILE A 397 9.96 -20.11 -27.93
C ILE A 397 11.49 -20.03 -27.90
N PRO A 398 12.23 -21.10 -28.26
CA PRO A 398 13.68 -21.10 -28.20
C PRO A 398 14.25 -19.93 -28.99
N GLU A 399 15.06 -19.10 -28.34
CA GLU A 399 15.79 -18.00 -28.96
C GLU A 399 16.56 -18.53 -30.18
N SER A 400 16.09 -18.17 -31.37
CA SER A 400 16.91 -18.29 -32.58
C SER A 400 18.16 -17.44 -32.35
N SER A 401 19.33 -18.07 -32.44
CA SER A 401 20.64 -17.52 -32.07
C SER A 401 21.18 -16.44 -33.02
N GLU A 402 20.29 -15.72 -33.71
CA GLU A 402 20.63 -14.51 -34.46
C GLU A 402 20.34 -13.29 -33.58
N LEU A 403 21.39 -12.54 -33.23
CA LEU A 403 21.26 -11.21 -32.66
C LEU A 403 20.33 -10.39 -33.56
N THR A 404 19.14 -10.05 -33.06
CA THR A 404 18.18 -9.28 -33.86
C THR A 404 18.70 -7.84 -33.95
N LEU A 405 18.47 -7.17 -35.09
CA LEU A 405 18.88 -5.75 -35.26
C LEU A 405 18.24 -4.83 -34.20
N GLN A 406 17.15 -5.28 -33.58
CA GLN A 406 16.50 -4.69 -32.40
C GLN A 406 17.45 -4.55 -31.20
N GLU A 407 18.31 -5.54 -30.98
CA GLU A 407 19.36 -5.54 -29.94
C GLU A 407 20.52 -4.61 -30.33
N LEU A 408 20.87 -4.56 -31.61
CA LEU A 408 21.93 -3.68 -32.15
C LEU A 408 21.54 -2.19 -32.11
N LEU A 409 20.24 -1.87 -32.19
CA LEU A 409 19.71 -0.50 -32.10
C LEU A 409 19.37 -0.08 -30.65
N GLY A 410 19.50 -1.00 -29.68
CA GLY A 410 19.24 -0.73 -28.26
C GLY A 410 17.76 -0.53 -27.91
N GLU A 411 16.83 -0.89 -28.80
CA GLU A 411 15.38 -0.71 -28.59
C GLU A 411 14.76 -1.81 -27.71
N GLU A 412 15.39 -2.99 -27.57
CA GLU A 412 14.90 -4.06 -26.68
C GLU A 412 14.96 -3.68 -25.19
N ARG A 413 15.86 -2.79 -24.77
CA ARG A 413 15.88 -2.32 -23.36
C ARG A 413 14.61 -1.56 -22.96
N ARG A 414 13.79 -1.12 -23.93
CA ARG A 414 12.55 -0.35 -23.70
C ARG A 414 11.27 -1.17 -23.83
N ASN A 415 11.34 -2.35 -24.44
CA ASN A 415 10.19 -3.23 -24.63
C ASN A 415 10.53 -4.60 -24.03
N LYS A 416 10.34 -4.78 -22.72
CA LYS A 416 10.42 -6.13 -22.12
C LYS A 416 9.43 -7.04 -22.88
N LYS A 417 9.91 -8.19 -23.37
CA LYS A 417 9.10 -9.17 -24.10
C LYS A 417 8.15 -9.84 -23.10
N GLY A 418 6.84 -9.73 -23.36
CA GLY A 418 5.77 -10.38 -22.61
C GLY A 418 4.87 -9.44 -21.77
N PRO A 419 3.75 -9.96 -21.23
CA PRO A 419 2.85 -9.22 -20.35
C PRO A 419 3.53 -8.75 -19.08
N ARG A 420 3.23 -7.51 -18.68
CA ARG A 420 3.73 -6.98 -17.41
C ARG A 420 3.00 -7.68 -16.27
N VAL A 421 3.65 -8.66 -15.66
CA VAL A 421 3.11 -9.34 -14.48
C VAL A 421 3.28 -8.43 -13.26
N ASP A 422 2.20 -8.25 -12.51
CA ASP A 422 2.21 -7.47 -11.28
C ASP A 422 2.99 -8.21 -10.19
N PRO A 423 3.99 -7.59 -9.51
CA PRO A 423 4.68 -8.23 -8.40
C PRO A 423 3.74 -8.77 -7.32
N MET A 424 2.59 -8.13 -7.11
CA MET A 424 1.62 -8.59 -6.12
C MET A 424 0.81 -9.81 -6.57
N GLU A 425 0.55 -9.98 -7.87
CA GLU A 425 -0.04 -11.20 -8.42
C GLU A 425 0.88 -12.40 -8.21
N THR A 426 2.19 -12.21 -8.47
CA THR A 426 3.20 -13.26 -8.25
C THR A 426 3.30 -13.65 -6.77
N GLU A 427 3.37 -12.67 -5.86
CA GLU A 427 3.50 -12.92 -4.41
C GLU A 427 2.24 -13.57 -3.81
N LEU A 428 1.05 -13.24 -4.32
CA LEU A 428 -0.20 -13.84 -3.88
C LEU A 428 -0.49 -15.16 -4.58
N THR A 429 0.12 -15.42 -5.74
CA THR A 429 -0.13 -16.59 -6.60
C THR A 429 -1.57 -16.63 -7.14
N ILE A 430 -2.10 -15.46 -7.52
CA ILE A 430 -3.44 -15.32 -8.14
C ILE A 430 -3.33 -14.46 -9.37
N ARG A 431 -4.09 -14.80 -10.42
CA ARG A 431 -4.36 -13.90 -11.52
C ARG A 431 -5.73 -13.27 -11.33
N THR A 432 -5.84 -11.98 -11.59
CA THR A 432 -7.12 -11.27 -11.53
C THR A 432 -8.18 -11.87 -12.47
N SER A 433 -7.75 -12.50 -13.57
CA SER A 433 -8.58 -13.26 -14.51
C SER A 433 -9.30 -14.47 -13.89
N ASP A 434 -8.72 -15.03 -12.83
CA ASP A 434 -9.19 -16.26 -12.21
C ASP A 434 -10.39 -15.98 -11.27
N SER A 435 -10.70 -14.70 -11.01
CA SER A 435 -11.87 -14.30 -10.24
C SER A 435 -13.16 -14.54 -11.03
N ARG A 436 -13.99 -15.49 -10.55
CA ARG A 436 -15.35 -15.70 -11.08
C ARG A 436 -16.34 -14.72 -10.47
N ARG A 437 -16.23 -14.52 -9.16
CA ARG A 437 -17.10 -13.60 -8.42
C ARG A 437 -16.32 -12.87 -7.32
N PRO A 438 -15.96 -11.59 -7.51
CA PRO A 438 -15.30 -10.83 -6.45
C PRO A 438 -16.25 -10.57 -5.27
N LEU A 439 -15.71 -10.18 -4.10
CA LEU A 439 -16.52 -9.77 -2.94
C LEU A 439 -17.44 -8.58 -3.25
N ILE A 440 -16.85 -7.60 -3.94
CA ILE A 440 -17.43 -6.32 -4.35
C ILE A 440 -17.23 -6.21 -5.88
N PRO A 441 -18.22 -5.71 -6.63
CA PRO A 441 -18.08 -5.46 -8.07
C PRO A 441 -16.84 -4.64 -8.41
N PHE A 442 -16.16 -4.99 -9.50
CA PHE A 442 -14.94 -4.30 -9.93
C PHE A 442 -15.18 -2.85 -10.33
N GLU A 443 -16.40 -2.53 -10.77
CA GLU A 443 -16.81 -1.18 -11.15
C GLU A 443 -16.73 -0.19 -9.98
N GLU A 444 -16.87 -0.66 -8.73
CA GLU A 444 -16.75 0.19 -7.54
C GLU A 444 -15.31 0.64 -7.26
N PHE A 445 -14.33 -0.01 -7.89
CA PHE A 445 -12.92 0.39 -7.81
C PHE A 445 -12.55 1.50 -8.81
N VAL A 446 -13.42 1.82 -9.76
CA VAL A 446 -13.18 2.87 -10.76
C VAL A 446 -13.37 4.25 -10.12
N ASN A 447 -12.38 5.14 -10.28
CA ASN A 447 -12.46 6.51 -9.79
C ASN A 447 -12.71 7.49 -10.93
N GLU A 448 -13.97 7.90 -11.16
CA GLU A 448 -14.31 8.78 -12.28
C GLU A 448 -13.58 10.14 -12.27
N PRO A 449 -13.49 10.88 -11.14
CA PRO A 449 -12.77 12.15 -11.11
C PRO A 449 -11.30 12.04 -11.53
N LEU A 450 -10.62 10.97 -11.11
CA LEU A 450 -9.24 10.69 -11.55
C LEU A 450 -9.16 10.48 -13.07
N ASN A 451 -10.11 9.75 -13.65
CA ASN A 451 -10.13 9.47 -15.09
C ASN A 451 -10.33 10.74 -15.93
N GLU A 452 -11.06 11.74 -15.42
CA GLU A 452 -11.26 13.02 -16.11
C GLU A 452 -9.99 13.88 -16.19
N VAL A 453 -9.12 13.80 -15.17
CA VAL A 453 -7.91 14.62 -15.08
C VAL A 453 -6.64 13.91 -15.60
N LEU A 454 -6.71 12.60 -15.85
CA LEU A 454 -5.57 11.79 -16.25
C LEU A 454 -5.19 12.01 -17.71
N GLU A 455 -3.99 12.55 -17.95
CA GLU A 455 -3.41 12.68 -19.29
C GLU A 455 -2.74 11.37 -19.73
N MET A 456 -3.50 10.54 -20.44
CA MET A 456 -3.10 9.17 -20.80
C MET A 456 -1.87 9.08 -21.72
N ASP A 457 -1.60 10.07 -22.57
CA ASP A 457 -0.40 10.11 -23.41
C ASP A 457 0.88 10.16 -22.56
N LYS A 458 0.85 10.93 -21.46
CA LYS A 458 1.94 11.03 -20.51
C LYS A 458 2.00 9.83 -19.58
N ASP A 459 0.85 9.38 -19.07
CA ASP A 459 0.78 8.20 -18.21
C ASP A 459 1.36 6.96 -18.91
N TYR A 460 0.98 6.73 -20.17
CA TYR A 460 1.51 5.65 -20.99
C TYR A 460 3.03 5.78 -21.21
N THR A 461 3.54 7.01 -21.36
CA THR A 461 4.99 7.23 -21.45
C THR A 461 5.71 6.82 -20.16
N PHE A 462 5.15 7.15 -18.99
CA PHE A 462 5.68 6.71 -17.70
C PHE A 462 5.61 5.20 -17.53
N PHE A 463 4.50 4.58 -17.98
CA PHE A 463 4.33 3.13 -17.99
C PHE A 463 5.43 2.42 -18.79
N LYS A 464 5.74 2.94 -19.98
CA LYS A 464 6.67 2.30 -20.92
C LYS A 464 8.14 2.52 -20.58
N VAL A 465 8.52 3.74 -20.18
CA VAL A 465 9.93 4.10 -20.00
C VAL A 465 10.48 3.61 -18.65
N GLU A 466 9.63 3.09 -17.75
CA GLU A 466 10.01 2.63 -16.40
C GLU A 466 10.91 3.64 -15.69
N THR A 467 10.50 4.90 -15.68
CA THR A 467 11.25 5.93 -14.95
C THR A 467 11.02 5.69 -13.46
N GLU A 468 12.06 5.30 -12.72
CA GLU A 468 11.98 4.98 -11.27
C GLU A 468 11.30 6.08 -10.42
N ASN A 469 11.28 7.32 -10.93
CA ASN A 469 10.74 8.48 -10.23
C ASN A 469 9.31 8.89 -10.64
N LYS A 470 8.63 8.19 -11.56
CA LYS A 470 7.28 8.57 -12.01
C LYS A 470 6.31 7.40 -11.96
N PHE A 471 5.19 7.61 -11.29
CA PHE A 471 4.12 6.62 -11.18
C PHE A 471 3.22 6.66 -12.41
N SER A 472 2.73 5.49 -12.84
CA SER A 472 1.73 5.36 -13.89
C SER A 472 0.50 4.63 -13.36
N PHE A 473 -0.68 5.17 -13.62
CA PHE A 473 -1.96 4.57 -13.24
C PHE A 473 -2.29 3.35 -14.10
N MET A 474 -1.68 3.18 -15.27
CA MET A 474 -1.76 1.91 -16.03
C MET A 474 -1.19 0.70 -15.27
N THR A 475 -0.37 0.91 -14.23
CA THR A 475 0.07 -0.17 -13.32
C THR A 475 -1.00 -0.61 -12.32
N CYS A 476 -2.13 0.11 -12.27
CA CYS A 476 -3.28 -0.10 -11.41
C CYS A 476 -4.57 -0.03 -12.26
N PRO A 477 -4.78 -0.93 -13.24
CA PRO A 477 -5.85 -0.80 -14.23
C PRO A 477 -7.26 -0.81 -13.62
N PHE A 478 -7.45 -1.39 -12.43
CA PHE A 478 -8.75 -1.44 -11.74
C PHE A 478 -9.35 -0.05 -11.44
N ILE A 479 -8.52 1.01 -11.34
CA ILE A 479 -9.01 2.36 -11.03
C ILE A 479 -9.48 3.11 -12.29
N LEU A 480 -9.15 2.60 -13.46
CA LEU A 480 -9.41 3.24 -14.75
C LEU A 480 -10.73 2.75 -15.35
N ASN A 481 -11.51 3.67 -15.89
CA ASN A 481 -12.73 3.35 -16.61
C ASN A 481 -12.41 2.80 -18.03
N ALA A 482 -13.44 2.27 -18.71
CA ALA A 482 -13.26 1.67 -20.03
C ALA A 482 -12.73 2.65 -21.09
N VAL A 483 -13.12 3.93 -21.02
CA VAL A 483 -12.71 4.97 -21.98
C VAL A 483 -11.21 5.27 -21.84
N THR A 484 -10.76 5.48 -20.60
CA THR A 484 -9.35 5.75 -20.29
C THR A 484 -8.46 4.55 -20.64
N LYS A 485 -8.91 3.33 -20.32
CA LYS A 485 -8.24 2.08 -20.73
C LYS A 485 -8.09 2.00 -22.26
N ASN A 486 -9.17 2.29 -23.00
CA ASN A 486 -9.15 2.30 -24.46
C ASN A 486 -8.13 3.30 -25.01
N LEU A 487 -8.05 4.49 -24.42
CA LEU A 487 -7.07 5.51 -24.82
C LEU A 487 -5.62 5.04 -24.56
N GLY A 488 -5.37 4.33 -23.47
CA GLY A 488 -4.07 3.70 -23.19
C GLY A 488 -3.69 2.68 -24.26
N LEU A 489 -4.62 1.79 -24.63
CA LEU A 489 -4.45 0.83 -25.72
C LEU A 489 -4.20 1.52 -27.07
N TYR A 490 -4.91 2.62 -27.34
CA TYR A 490 -4.69 3.41 -28.55
C TYR A 490 -3.26 3.95 -28.63
N TYR A 491 -2.71 4.48 -27.53
CA TYR A 491 -1.32 4.93 -27.51
C TYR A 491 -0.33 3.78 -27.62
N ASP A 492 -0.58 2.63 -26.97
CA ASP A 492 0.25 1.44 -27.10
C ASP A 492 0.36 0.98 -28.55
N ASN A 493 -0.79 0.78 -29.19
CA ASN A 493 -0.86 0.34 -30.58
C ASN A 493 -0.21 1.34 -31.52
N ARG A 494 -0.48 2.63 -31.36
CA ARG A 494 0.10 3.66 -32.22
C ARG A 494 1.62 3.72 -32.08
N ILE A 495 2.16 3.64 -30.87
CA ILE A 495 3.60 3.66 -30.63
C ILE A 495 4.26 2.38 -31.16
N ARG A 496 3.64 1.20 -30.94
CA ARG A 496 4.13 -0.09 -31.49
C ARG A 496 4.16 -0.08 -33.03
N MET A 497 3.10 0.40 -33.67
CA MET A 497 3.04 0.53 -35.13
C MET A 497 4.14 1.46 -35.68
N TYR A 498 4.37 2.60 -35.03
CA TYR A 498 5.44 3.51 -35.44
C TYR A 498 6.84 2.91 -35.25
N SER A 499 7.09 2.17 -34.17
CA SER A 499 8.38 1.49 -33.98
C SER A 499 8.60 0.43 -35.06
N GLU A 500 7.62 -0.45 -35.28
CA GLU A 500 7.74 -1.53 -36.28
C GLU A 500 7.93 -0.97 -37.70
N ARG A 501 7.22 0.12 -38.05
CA ARG A 501 7.40 0.79 -39.34
C ARG A 501 8.80 1.38 -39.50
N ARG A 502 9.36 2.01 -38.45
CA ARG A 502 10.72 2.56 -38.49
C ARG A 502 11.76 1.46 -38.69
N ILE A 503 11.62 0.36 -37.97
CA ILE A 503 12.50 -0.80 -38.07
C ILE A 503 12.40 -1.45 -39.45
N THR A 504 11.19 -1.64 -39.97
CA THR A 504 10.95 -2.22 -41.31
C THR A 504 11.58 -1.37 -42.42
N VAL A 505 11.46 -0.04 -42.33
CA VAL A 505 12.08 0.89 -43.28
C VAL A 505 13.61 0.81 -43.19
N LEU A 506 14.17 0.78 -41.98
CA LEU A 506 15.62 0.64 -41.79
C LEU A 506 16.13 -0.69 -42.35
N TYR A 507 15.41 -1.79 -42.11
CA TYR A 507 15.75 -3.11 -42.65
C TYR A 507 15.73 -3.10 -44.18
N SER A 508 14.72 -2.46 -44.78
CA SER A 508 14.62 -2.33 -46.24
C SER A 508 15.79 -1.55 -46.85
N LEU A 509 16.33 -0.57 -46.11
CA LEU A 509 17.51 0.20 -46.51
C LEU A 509 18.81 -0.61 -46.35
N VAL A 510 18.92 -1.45 -45.32
CA VAL A 510 20.15 -2.21 -45.00
C VAL A 510 20.27 -3.49 -45.83
N GLN A 511 19.19 -4.23 -46.03
CA GLN A 511 19.20 -5.53 -46.72
C GLN A 511 18.70 -5.47 -48.17
N GLY A 512 18.19 -4.33 -48.63
CA GLY A 512 17.69 -4.17 -50.00
C GLY A 512 16.41 -4.97 -50.32
N GLN A 513 15.80 -5.63 -49.33
CA GLN A 513 14.47 -6.25 -49.45
C GLN A 513 13.39 -5.20 -49.22
N GLN A 514 12.40 -5.12 -50.10
CA GLN A 514 11.20 -4.30 -49.89
C GLN A 514 10.26 -5.03 -48.94
N LEU A 515 10.42 -4.84 -47.63
CA LEU A 515 9.47 -5.35 -46.65
C LEU A 515 8.24 -4.43 -46.58
N ASN A 516 7.05 -5.02 -46.59
CA ASN A 516 5.81 -4.25 -46.53
C ASN A 516 5.61 -3.70 -45.10
N PRO A 517 5.44 -2.38 -44.91
CA PRO A 517 5.26 -1.77 -43.59
C PRO A 517 3.86 -1.99 -43.00
N TYR A 518 2.95 -2.62 -43.75
CA TYR A 518 1.57 -2.86 -43.35
C TYR A 518 1.24 -4.36 -43.31
N LEU A 519 0.35 -4.74 -42.39
CA LEU A 519 -0.33 -6.04 -42.39
C LEU A 519 -1.46 -5.98 -43.40
N ARG A 520 -1.24 -6.53 -44.60
CA ARG A 520 -2.25 -6.52 -45.66
C ARG A 520 -3.20 -7.71 -45.55
N LEU A 521 -4.48 -7.42 -45.31
CA LEU A 521 -5.56 -8.40 -45.40
C LEU A 521 -6.38 -8.13 -46.65
N LYS A 522 -6.35 -9.09 -47.60
CA LYS A 522 -7.22 -9.07 -48.77
C LYS A 522 -8.33 -10.07 -48.56
N VAL A 523 -9.58 -9.59 -48.47
CA VAL A 523 -10.74 -10.41 -48.06
C VAL A 523 -11.95 -10.15 -48.97
N ARG A 524 -12.86 -11.11 -49.07
CA ARG A 524 -14.14 -10.96 -49.78
C ARG A 524 -15.27 -10.64 -48.80
N ARG A 525 -16.20 -9.77 -49.18
CA ARG A 525 -17.34 -9.36 -48.32
C ARG A 525 -18.24 -10.52 -47.89
N ASP A 526 -18.37 -11.55 -48.72
CA ASP A 526 -19.25 -12.68 -48.44
C ASP A 526 -18.57 -13.77 -47.58
N HIS A 527 -17.25 -13.66 -47.34
CA HIS A 527 -16.43 -14.67 -46.65
C HIS A 527 -15.39 -13.99 -45.74
N ILE A 528 -15.79 -12.94 -45.03
CA ILE A 528 -14.86 -12.05 -44.31
C ILE A 528 -14.13 -12.82 -43.21
N ILE A 529 -14.85 -13.62 -42.42
CA ILE A 529 -14.29 -14.40 -41.32
C ILE A 529 -13.32 -15.46 -41.85
N ASP A 530 -13.74 -16.28 -42.81
CA ASP A 530 -12.95 -17.37 -43.36
C ASP A 530 -11.65 -16.85 -44.02
N ASP A 531 -11.77 -15.83 -44.88
CA ASP A 531 -10.63 -15.26 -45.59
C ASP A 531 -9.66 -14.58 -44.61
N ALA A 532 -10.17 -13.88 -43.58
CA ALA A 532 -9.34 -13.24 -42.57
C ALA A 532 -8.59 -14.27 -41.72
N LEU A 533 -9.26 -15.33 -41.25
CA LEU A 533 -8.64 -16.38 -40.44
C LEU A 533 -7.52 -17.09 -41.20
N VAL A 534 -7.80 -17.57 -42.42
CA VAL A 534 -6.78 -18.23 -43.26
C VAL A 534 -5.59 -17.30 -43.48
N ARG A 535 -5.84 -16.02 -43.76
CA ARG A 535 -4.77 -15.07 -44.04
C ARG A 535 -3.94 -14.74 -42.81
N LEU A 536 -4.58 -14.54 -41.65
CA LEU A 536 -3.90 -14.29 -40.39
C LEU A 536 -3.08 -15.51 -39.95
N GLU A 537 -3.61 -16.73 -40.12
CA GLU A 537 -2.91 -17.98 -39.81
C GLU A 537 -1.65 -18.13 -40.67
N MET A 538 -1.74 -17.89 -41.98
CA MET A 538 -0.57 -17.93 -42.86
C MET A 538 0.50 -16.91 -42.44
N ILE A 539 0.10 -15.69 -42.08
CA ILE A 539 1.03 -14.63 -41.65
C ILE A 539 1.67 -14.98 -40.31
N ALA A 540 0.89 -15.52 -39.37
CA ALA A 540 1.38 -15.98 -38.08
C ALA A 540 2.46 -17.07 -38.23
N MET A 541 2.27 -18.00 -39.18
CA MET A 541 3.24 -19.06 -39.46
C MET A 541 4.52 -18.56 -40.16
N GLU A 542 4.42 -17.57 -41.06
CA GLU A 542 5.58 -17.04 -41.78
C GLU A 542 6.44 -16.11 -40.91
N ASN A 543 5.82 -15.10 -40.31
CA ASN A 543 6.47 -14.18 -39.40
C ASN A 543 5.44 -13.57 -38.43
N PRO A 544 5.35 -14.04 -37.18
CA PRO A 544 4.36 -13.56 -36.22
C PRO A 544 4.53 -12.06 -35.88
N ALA A 545 5.71 -11.47 -36.11
CA ALA A 545 5.92 -10.03 -35.92
C ALA A 545 5.10 -9.18 -36.93
N ASP A 546 4.74 -9.72 -38.09
CA ASP A 546 3.97 -8.98 -39.10
C ASP A 546 2.54 -8.66 -38.63
N LEU A 547 1.99 -9.46 -37.71
CA LEU A 547 0.69 -9.21 -37.08
C LEU A 547 0.67 -7.91 -36.25
N LYS A 548 1.85 -7.40 -35.86
CA LYS A 548 2.01 -6.15 -35.09
C LYS A 548 2.11 -4.92 -35.98
N LYS A 549 2.16 -5.09 -37.32
CA LYS A 549 2.18 -3.99 -38.28
C LYS A 549 0.79 -3.35 -38.38
N GLN A 550 0.76 -2.13 -38.91
CA GLN A 550 -0.50 -1.43 -39.17
C GLN A 550 -1.37 -2.23 -40.15
N LEU A 551 -2.62 -2.53 -39.76
CA LEU A 551 -3.60 -3.19 -40.61
C LEU A 551 -3.90 -2.33 -41.85
N TYR A 552 -3.96 -2.98 -42.99
CA TYR A 552 -4.38 -2.42 -44.26
C TYR A 552 -5.33 -3.42 -44.93
N VAL A 553 -6.61 -3.06 -45.05
CA VAL A 553 -7.63 -3.97 -45.61
C VAL A 553 -7.91 -3.64 -47.07
N GLU A 554 -7.98 -4.69 -47.90
CA GLU A 554 -8.39 -4.63 -49.31
C GLU A 554 -9.57 -5.56 -49.56
N PHE A 555 -10.75 -5.02 -49.86
CA PHE A 555 -11.85 -5.85 -50.34
C PHE A 555 -11.61 -6.29 -51.79
N GLU A 556 -11.72 -7.59 -52.06
CA GLU A 556 -11.46 -8.12 -53.39
C GLU A 556 -12.45 -7.56 -54.42
N GLY A 557 -11.91 -6.95 -55.48
CA GLY A 557 -12.71 -6.36 -56.55
C GLY A 557 -13.08 -4.89 -56.33
N GLU A 558 -12.71 -4.30 -55.19
CA GLU A 558 -12.99 -2.89 -54.86
C GLU A 558 -11.74 -2.02 -55.00
N GLN A 559 -11.88 -0.85 -55.64
CA GLN A 559 -10.82 0.17 -55.64
C GLN A 559 -11.03 1.11 -54.45
N GLY A 560 -10.29 0.85 -53.37
CA GLY A 560 -10.21 1.73 -52.21
C GLY A 560 -8.77 1.84 -51.73
N VAL A 561 -8.32 3.06 -51.42
CA VAL A 561 -7.08 3.28 -50.67
C VAL A 561 -7.47 3.33 -49.20
N ASP A 562 -6.91 2.44 -48.39
CA ASP A 562 -7.24 2.39 -46.96
C ASP A 562 -6.54 3.53 -46.22
N GLU A 563 -7.29 4.61 -45.99
CA GLU A 563 -6.93 5.69 -45.06
C GLU A 563 -7.58 5.49 -43.67
N GLY A 564 -8.06 4.26 -43.37
CA GLY A 564 -8.69 3.85 -42.11
C GLY A 564 -10.19 3.56 -42.21
N GLY A 565 -10.86 4.04 -43.25
CA GLY A 565 -12.30 3.80 -43.47
C GLY A 565 -12.62 2.35 -43.85
N VAL A 566 -11.78 1.72 -44.68
CA VAL A 566 -11.97 0.32 -45.13
C VAL A 566 -11.69 -0.64 -43.98
N SER A 567 -10.63 -0.39 -43.21
CA SER A 567 -10.36 -1.15 -41.98
C SER A 567 -11.50 -1.04 -40.96
N LYS A 568 -12.12 0.14 -40.80
CA LYS A 568 -13.28 0.33 -39.91
C LYS A 568 -14.50 -0.49 -40.35
N GLU A 569 -14.79 -0.47 -41.66
CA GLU A 569 -15.87 -1.27 -42.25
C GLU A 569 -15.63 -2.77 -42.06
N PHE A 570 -14.39 -3.24 -42.27
CA PHE A 570 -14.00 -4.62 -42.03
C PHE A 570 -14.33 -5.08 -40.60
N PHE A 571 -13.91 -4.32 -39.57
CA PHE A 571 -14.22 -4.69 -38.19
C PHE A 571 -15.71 -4.64 -37.87
N GLN A 572 -16.46 -3.69 -38.45
CA GLN A 572 -17.91 -3.63 -38.27
C GLN A 572 -18.59 -4.90 -38.79
N LEU A 573 -18.20 -5.37 -39.98
CA LEU A 573 -18.73 -6.58 -40.59
C LEU A 573 -18.32 -7.84 -39.79
N VAL A 574 -17.06 -7.91 -39.35
CA VAL A 574 -16.58 -9.01 -38.49
C VAL A 574 -17.35 -9.08 -37.18
N VAL A 575 -17.56 -7.96 -36.50
CA VAL A 575 -18.34 -7.91 -35.25
C VAL A 575 -19.79 -8.28 -35.50
N GLU A 576 -20.41 -7.75 -36.55
CA GLU A 576 -21.80 -8.08 -36.91
C GLU A 576 -21.97 -9.58 -37.19
N GLU A 577 -21.01 -10.20 -37.87
CA GLU A 577 -21.03 -11.62 -38.23
C GLU A 577 -20.73 -12.53 -37.03
N ILE A 578 -19.73 -12.20 -36.21
CA ILE A 578 -19.38 -12.97 -34.99
C ILE A 578 -20.50 -12.94 -33.95
N PHE A 579 -21.16 -11.79 -33.77
CA PHE A 579 -22.26 -11.65 -32.81
C PHE A 579 -23.65 -11.91 -33.42
N ASN A 580 -23.71 -12.42 -34.66
CA ASN A 580 -24.97 -12.81 -35.28
C ASN A 580 -25.58 -14.02 -34.53
N PRO A 581 -26.81 -13.91 -33.98
CA PRO A 581 -27.44 -15.00 -33.25
C PRO A 581 -27.63 -16.30 -34.06
N ASP A 582 -27.55 -16.23 -35.38
CA ASP A 582 -27.64 -17.39 -36.28
C ASP A 582 -26.33 -18.20 -36.41
N ILE A 583 -25.17 -17.63 -36.03
CA ILE A 583 -23.85 -18.29 -36.09
C ILE A 583 -23.49 -19.00 -34.78
N GLY A 584 -24.27 -18.79 -33.72
CA GLY A 584 -24.35 -19.72 -32.60
C GLY A 584 -23.18 -19.68 -31.63
N GLU A 585 -23.05 -18.60 -30.86
CA GLU A 585 -22.63 -18.63 -29.45
C GLU A 585 -23.28 -17.44 -28.76
N LYS A 586 -24.03 -17.67 -27.68
CA LYS A 586 -24.69 -16.59 -26.94
C LYS A 586 -23.74 -16.04 -25.88
N PRO A 587 -23.33 -14.76 -25.94
CA PRO A 587 -23.19 -13.98 -24.73
C PRO A 587 -24.56 -13.36 -24.40
N SER A 588 -25.02 -13.56 -23.16
CA SER A 588 -26.01 -12.69 -22.54
C SER A 588 -25.64 -11.20 -22.70
N ARG A 589 -26.62 -10.29 -22.66
CA ARG A 589 -26.38 -8.84 -22.81
C ARG A 589 -25.48 -8.26 -21.71
N GLN A 590 -25.39 -8.93 -20.54
CA GLN A 590 -24.39 -8.65 -19.52
C GLN A 590 -23.00 -9.07 -19.98
N SER A 591 -22.84 -10.25 -20.59
CA SER A 591 -21.55 -10.76 -21.06
C SER A 591 -20.98 -10.09 -22.31
N VAL A 592 -21.69 -9.24 -23.05
CA VAL A 592 -21.06 -8.46 -24.15
C VAL A 592 -20.25 -7.32 -23.55
N ASP A 593 -20.81 -6.60 -22.57
CA ASP A 593 -20.07 -5.60 -21.79
C ASP A 593 -18.98 -6.30 -20.96
N THR A 594 -19.25 -7.47 -20.36
CA THR A 594 -18.22 -8.25 -19.66
C THR A 594 -17.17 -8.88 -20.59
N LEU A 595 -17.47 -9.18 -21.86
CA LEU A 595 -16.48 -9.66 -22.84
C LEU A 595 -15.64 -8.50 -23.37
N GLN A 596 -16.22 -7.32 -23.53
CA GLN A 596 -15.48 -6.13 -23.92
C GLN A 596 -14.59 -5.65 -22.77
N ILE A 597 -15.06 -5.78 -21.52
CA ILE A 597 -14.28 -5.55 -20.30
C ILE A 597 -13.25 -6.66 -20.09
N LYS A 598 -13.57 -7.95 -20.26
CA LYS A 598 -12.61 -9.06 -20.15
C LYS A 598 -11.61 -9.09 -21.30
N CYS A 599 -11.99 -8.71 -22.52
CA CYS A 599 -11.03 -8.46 -23.59
C CYS A 599 -10.14 -7.30 -23.19
N CYS A 600 -10.65 -6.14 -22.78
CA CYS A 600 -9.82 -5.01 -22.34
C CYS A 600 -8.94 -5.32 -21.12
N GLU A 601 -9.43 -6.08 -20.14
CA GLU A 601 -8.69 -6.50 -18.94
C GLU A 601 -7.67 -7.59 -19.26
N ASN A 602 -8.01 -8.57 -20.10
CA ASN A 602 -7.02 -9.51 -20.63
C ASN A 602 -6.05 -8.83 -21.60
N MET A 603 -6.41 -7.77 -22.32
CA MET A 603 -5.48 -6.99 -23.17
C MET A 603 -4.51 -6.15 -22.33
N LEU A 604 -4.93 -5.70 -21.14
CA LEU A 604 -4.08 -4.98 -20.20
C LEU A 604 -3.21 -5.93 -19.35
N ASN A 605 -3.69 -7.14 -19.04
CA ASN A 605 -2.99 -8.13 -18.23
C ASN A 605 -2.17 -9.15 -19.06
N LYS A 606 -2.56 -9.44 -20.30
CA LYS A 606 -1.79 -10.16 -21.33
C LYS A 606 -1.48 -9.17 -22.46
N SER A 607 -0.28 -8.58 -22.48
CA SER A 607 0.19 -7.68 -23.56
C SER A 607 0.40 -8.38 -24.92
N ASP A 608 -0.02 -9.65 -25.02
CA ASP A 608 -0.03 -10.50 -26.20
C ASP A 608 -1.41 -10.60 -26.87
N CYS A 609 -2.40 -9.79 -26.49
CA CYS A 609 -3.64 -9.70 -27.27
C CYS A 609 -3.39 -9.06 -28.65
N PHE A 610 -3.17 -9.92 -29.64
CA PHE A 610 -3.04 -9.64 -31.07
C PHE A 610 -4.35 -9.12 -31.67
N PHE A 611 -4.69 -7.85 -31.49
CA PHE A 611 -5.62 -7.17 -32.38
C PHE A 611 -5.15 -5.75 -32.71
N PRO A 612 -4.90 -5.42 -34.00
CA PRO A 612 -4.63 -4.06 -34.42
C PRO A 612 -5.92 -3.24 -34.24
N THR A 613 -5.96 -2.35 -33.25
CA THR A 613 -7.15 -1.51 -33.02
C THR A 613 -7.35 -0.56 -34.20
N CYS A 614 -8.50 -0.65 -34.85
CA CYS A 614 -9.08 0.47 -35.58
C CYS A 614 -9.53 1.54 -34.58
N THR A 615 -9.26 2.79 -34.91
CA THR A 615 -9.88 3.97 -34.30
C THR A 615 -11.41 3.81 -34.34
N TRP A 616 -12.04 3.77 -33.16
CA TRP A 616 -13.49 3.84 -33.03
C TRP A 616 -14.01 5.24 -33.38
#